data_AF-A0A1C5EVE3-F1
#
_entry.id   AF-A0A1C5EVE3-F1
#
_cell.length_a   1.000
_cell.length_b   1.000
_cell.length_c   1.000
_cell.angle_alpha   90.00
_cell.angle_beta   90.00
_cell.angle_gamma   90.00
#
_symmetry.space_group_name_H-M   'P 1'
#
loop_
_entity.id
_entity.type
_entity.pdbx_description
1 polymer ?
#
loop_
_entity_poly.entity_id
_entity_poly.type
_entity_poly.pdbx_seq_one_letter_code
_entity_poly.pdbx_strand_id
1 'polypeptide(L)'
;MAMTDGTLRCPLGHSFDVAKQGYVNLLPAAARFSADTAAMVAARADFLAAGHYAPIAESLAALARATAPTPTGGDPGCVVDIGGGTGYHHARVMAEFPGHEGILLDISKFAARRAARAHPRISAVVADAWDGLPIADEAASVVLNVFAPRNPAELRRILRPEGVLLVVTPRPDHLRELVEALGLLRVDEQKDERLADRFSAYFTKVARERSRSTMALDHKAVPRLVGMGPNAWHQHGERLEERIASLPEPCEVTVSITLTAYRPLV
;
A
#
# COMPACT_ATOMS: atom_id res chain seq x y z
N MET A 1 -0.72 22.76 -6.61
CA MET A 1 0.01 23.50 -5.55
C MET A 1 1.38 23.87 -6.09
N ALA A 2 1.97 24.97 -5.65
CA ALA A 2 3.34 25.34 -5.97
C ALA A 2 4.23 25.13 -4.74
N MET A 3 5.45 24.65 -4.95
CA MET A 3 6.45 24.50 -3.90
C MET A 3 7.41 25.69 -3.93
N THR A 4 7.59 26.36 -2.81
CA THR A 4 8.56 27.46 -2.64
C THR A 4 9.16 27.36 -1.25
N ASP A 5 10.49 27.35 -1.15
CA ASP A 5 11.24 27.31 0.11
C ASP A 5 10.81 26.21 1.11
N GLY A 6 10.49 25.02 0.60
CA GLY A 6 10.05 23.90 1.44
C GLY A 6 8.61 23.99 1.91
N THR A 7 7.78 24.84 1.29
CA THR A 7 6.36 24.98 1.62
C THR A 7 5.51 24.78 0.36
N LEU A 8 4.45 23.97 0.47
CA LEU A 8 3.41 23.84 -0.55
C LEU A 8 2.31 24.87 -0.34
N ARG A 9 1.97 25.61 -1.40
CA ARG A 9 0.89 26.60 -1.38
C ARG A 9 -0.17 26.31 -2.43
N CYS A 10 -1.43 26.51 -2.07
CA CYS A 10 -2.54 26.48 -3.02
C CYS A 10 -2.94 27.91 -3.47
N PRO A 11 -3.64 28.06 -4.60
CA PRO A 11 -4.09 29.38 -5.08
C PRO A 11 -5.02 30.14 -4.11
N LEU A 12 -5.66 29.42 -3.18
CA LEU A 12 -6.54 30.00 -2.15
C LEU A 12 -5.77 30.47 -0.90
N GLY A 13 -4.43 30.37 -0.89
CA GLY A 13 -3.59 30.87 0.21
C GLY A 13 -3.29 29.86 1.32
N HIS A 14 -3.85 28.64 1.30
CA HIS A 14 -3.44 27.58 2.23
C HIS A 14 -1.98 27.18 2.00
N SER A 15 -1.30 26.84 3.10
CA SER A 15 0.15 26.61 3.16
C SER A 15 0.46 25.40 4.02
N PHE A 16 1.35 24.53 3.54
CA PHE A 16 1.75 23.31 4.23
C PHE A 16 3.26 23.12 4.14
N ASP A 17 3.94 23.00 5.27
CA ASP A 17 5.39 22.83 5.28
C ASP A 17 5.79 21.39 4.96
N VAL A 18 6.81 21.26 4.13
CA VAL A 18 7.53 20.00 3.93
C VAL A 18 8.36 19.75 5.19
N ALA A 19 8.04 18.69 5.92
CA ALA A 19 8.79 18.31 7.10
C ALA A 19 10.26 18.04 6.73
N LYS A 20 11.19 18.25 7.65
CA LYS A 20 12.64 17.94 7.45
C LYS A 20 12.92 16.50 7.01
N GLN A 21 11.96 15.61 7.20
CA GLN A 21 12.04 14.21 6.79
C GLN A 21 11.57 13.95 5.34
N GLY A 22 11.05 14.96 4.64
CA GLY A 22 10.67 14.93 3.23
C GLY A 22 9.21 14.63 2.92
N TYR A 23 8.31 14.69 3.92
CA TYR A 23 6.88 14.46 3.73
C TYR A 23 6.06 15.73 4.01
N VAL A 24 4.87 15.82 3.44
CA VAL A 24 3.89 16.88 3.74
C VAL A 24 2.73 16.29 4.52
N ASN A 25 2.25 16.99 5.55
CA ASN A 25 1.05 16.59 6.28
C ASN A 25 -0.14 17.46 5.88
N LEU A 26 -1.18 16.84 5.33
CA LEU A 26 -2.41 17.50 4.91
C LEU A 26 -3.59 17.20 5.86
N LEU A 27 -3.38 16.39 6.90
CA LEU A 27 -4.43 16.13 7.89
C LEU A 27 -4.68 17.37 8.77
N PRO A 28 -5.95 17.64 9.12
CA PRO A 28 -6.28 18.67 10.11
C PRO A 28 -5.63 18.38 11.46
N ALA A 29 -5.17 19.42 12.15
CA ALA A 29 -4.46 19.27 13.44
C ALA A 29 -5.29 18.58 14.54
N ALA A 30 -6.62 18.67 14.47
CA ALA A 30 -7.54 18.05 15.43
C ALA A 30 -7.95 16.61 15.07
N ALA A 31 -7.55 16.12 13.91
CA ALA A 31 -8.00 14.82 13.43
C ALA A 31 -7.33 13.69 14.23
N ARG A 32 -8.16 12.81 14.81
CA ARG A 32 -7.72 11.66 15.60
C ARG A 32 -7.98 10.39 14.79
N PHE A 33 -6.90 9.75 14.38
CA PHE A 33 -6.95 8.48 13.65
C PHE A 33 -6.20 7.40 14.40
N SER A 34 -6.65 6.16 14.26
CA SER A 34 -5.85 5.00 14.64
C SER A 34 -4.84 4.73 13.51
N ALA A 35 -3.63 5.23 13.67
CA ALA A 35 -2.54 5.07 12.70
C ALA A 35 -1.41 4.22 13.28
N ASP A 36 -0.62 3.60 12.40
CA ASP A 36 0.51 2.77 12.80
C ASP A 36 1.52 3.56 13.64
N THR A 37 1.93 2.97 14.78
CA THR A 37 2.96 3.54 15.66
C THR A 37 4.35 3.45 15.04
N ALA A 38 5.32 4.23 15.56
CA ALA A 38 6.70 4.19 15.09
C ALA A 38 7.32 2.77 15.16
N ALA A 39 6.98 2.00 16.21
CA ALA A 39 7.46 0.63 16.41
C ALA A 39 6.83 -0.34 15.40
N MET A 40 5.52 -0.24 15.14
CA MET A 40 4.85 -1.05 14.11
C MET A 40 5.43 -0.79 12.72
N VAL A 41 5.65 0.48 12.36
CA VAL A 41 6.25 0.83 11.07
C VAL A 41 7.71 0.35 10.99
N ALA A 42 8.47 0.36 12.11
CA ALA A 42 9.82 -0.21 12.15
C ALA A 42 9.81 -1.73 11.91
N ALA A 43 8.96 -2.46 12.64
CA ALA A 43 8.79 -3.90 12.47
C ALA A 43 8.40 -4.28 11.03
N ARG A 44 7.46 -3.52 10.42
CA ARG A 44 7.09 -3.67 9.01
C ARG A 44 8.27 -3.45 8.09
N ALA A 45 9.07 -2.39 8.31
CA ALA A 45 10.23 -2.10 7.49
C ALA A 45 11.28 -3.23 7.56
N ASP A 46 11.57 -3.73 8.76
CA ASP A 46 12.53 -4.82 8.96
C ASP A 46 12.07 -6.12 8.29
N PHE A 47 10.77 -6.45 8.41
CA PHE A 47 10.19 -7.62 7.76
C PHE A 47 10.27 -7.54 6.23
N LEU A 48 9.93 -6.38 5.65
CA LEU A 48 9.99 -6.17 4.20
C LEU A 48 11.43 -6.16 3.68
N ALA A 49 12.36 -5.57 4.43
CA ALA A 49 13.78 -5.56 4.09
C ALA A 49 14.42 -6.96 4.10
N ALA A 50 13.90 -7.88 4.91
CA ALA A 50 14.32 -9.29 4.90
C ALA A 50 13.85 -10.06 3.64
N GLY A 51 13.07 -9.43 2.75
CA GLY A 51 12.71 -10.00 1.44
C GLY A 51 11.53 -10.98 1.47
N HIS A 52 10.89 -11.21 2.62
CA HIS A 52 9.77 -12.14 2.74
C HIS A 52 8.61 -11.83 1.77
N TYR A 53 8.39 -10.55 1.45
CA TYR A 53 7.36 -10.08 0.51
C TYR A 53 7.92 -9.66 -0.86
N ALA A 54 9.18 -9.98 -1.17
CA ALA A 54 9.76 -9.72 -2.49
C ALA A 54 8.92 -10.33 -3.63
N PRO A 55 8.39 -11.57 -3.53
CA PRO A 55 7.53 -12.12 -4.60
C PRO A 55 6.29 -11.27 -4.91
N ILE A 56 5.69 -10.63 -3.89
CA ILE A 56 4.55 -9.73 -4.08
C ILE A 56 4.99 -8.47 -4.84
N ALA A 57 6.10 -7.85 -4.41
CA ALA A 57 6.60 -6.63 -5.03
C ALA A 57 7.02 -6.85 -6.49
N GLU A 58 7.67 -7.98 -6.79
CA GLU A 58 8.05 -8.36 -8.15
C GLU A 58 6.84 -8.62 -9.04
N SER A 59 5.86 -9.39 -8.56
CA SER A 59 4.63 -9.67 -9.32
C SER A 59 3.84 -8.39 -9.59
N LEU A 60 3.77 -7.48 -8.61
CA LEU A 60 3.11 -6.19 -8.77
C LEU A 60 3.81 -5.30 -9.81
N ALA A 61 5.14 -5.22 -9.77
CA ALA A 61 5.91 -4.46 -10.74
C ALA A 61 5.77 -5.05 -12.16
N ALA A 62 5.80 -6.38 -12.29
CA ALA A 62 5.58 -7.04 -13.57
C ALA A 62 4.18 -6.77 -14.13
N LEU A 63 3.14 -6.85 -13.29
CA LEU A 63 1.77 -6.51 -13.69
C LEU A 63 1.64 -5.04 -14.08
N ALA A 64 2.29 -4.14 -13.34
CA ALA A 64 2.31 -2.72 -13.66
C ALA A 64 2.91 -2.46 -15.04
N ARG A 65 4.11 -3.01 -15.32
CA ARG A 65 4.76 -2.90 -16.63
C ARG A 65 3.89 -3.46 -17.76
N ALA A 66 3.21 -4.58 -17.52
CA ALA A 66 2.39 -5.24 -18.53
C ALA A 66 1.07 -4.50 -18.86
N THR A 67 0.56 -3.69 -17.92
CA THR A 67 -0.79 -3.13 -18.02
C THR A 67 -0.82 -1.60 -18.04
N ALA A 68 0.24 -0.91 -17.63
CA ALA A 68 0.29 0.53 -17.68
C ALA A 68 0.24 1.06 -19.13
N PRO A 69 -0.35 2.24 -19.36
CA PRO A 69 -0.35 2.87 -20.67
C PRO A 69 1.09 3.18 -21.12
N THR A 70 1.36 3.05 -22.42
CA THR A 70 2.60 3.59 -23.00
C THR A 70 2.43 5.10 -23.18
N PRO A 71 3.31 5.95 -22.62
CA PRO A 71 3.22 7.39 -22.84
C PRO A 71 3.40 7.72 -24.33
N THR A 72 2.39 8.34 -24.96
CA THR A 72 2.42 8.70 -26.39
C THR A 72 2.93 10.13 -26.65
N GLY A 73 3.44 10.82 -25.61
CA GLY A 73 3.96 12.19 -25.63
C GLY A 73 3.31 13.07 -24.55
N GLY A 74 4.06 14.03 -23.99
CA GLY A 74 3.59 14.92 -22.92
C GLY A 74 3.94 14.45 -21.50
N ASP A 75 3.15 14.90 -20.51
CA ASP A 75 3.26 14.51 -19.10
C ASP A 75 2.83 13.03 -18.93
N PRO A 76 3.71 12.12 -18.46
CA PRO A 76 3.40 10.70 -18.30
C PRO A 76 2.41 10.41 -17.16
N GLY A 77 2.07 11.41 -16.34
CA GLY A 77 1.25 11.22 -15.14
C GLY A 77 2.06 10.61 -14.00
N CYS A 78 1.50 10.67 -12.80
CA CYS A 78 2.17 10.14 -11.61
C CYS A 78 1.80 8.67 -11.34
N VAL A 79 2.71 7.99 -10.63
CA VAL A 79 2.42 6.71 -9.97
C VAL A 79 1.98 7.03 -8.55
N VAL A 80 0.78 6.59 -8.17
CA VAL A 80 0.21 6.90 -6.85
C VAL A 80 0.07 5.61 -6.04
N ASP A 81 0.52 5.60 -4.79
CA ASP A 81 0.28 4.47 -3.86
C ASP A 81 -0.59 4.91 -2.69
N ILE A 82 -1.79 4.33 -2.58
CA ILE A 82 -2.78 4.65 -1.55
C ILE A 82 -2.62 3.68 -0.38
N GLY A 83 -2.27 4.20 0.79
CA GLY A 83 -1.92 3.39 1.96
C GLY A 83 -0.59 2.65 1.78
N GLY A 84 0.36 3.28 1.06
CA GLY A 84 1.61 2.64 0.65
C GLY A 84 2.60 2.35 1.78
N GLY A 85 2.29 2.75 3.03
CA GLY A 85 3.09 2.44 4.20
C GLY A 85 4.51 2.97 4.09
N THR A 86 5.48 2.07 4.16
CA THR A 86 6.91 2.41 4.10
C THR A 86 7.39 2.79 2.70
N GLY A 87 6.55 2.64 1.66
CA GLY A 87 6.91 2.85 0.26
C GLY A 87 7.62 1.66 -0.39
N TYR A 88 7.67 0.49 0.27
CA TYR A 88 8.37 -0.69 -0.24
C TYR A 88 7.87 -1.15 -1.61
N HIS A 89 6.56 -1.36 -1.75
CA HIS A 89 5.97 -1.79 -3.03
C HIS A 89 6.05 -0.68 -4.08
N HIS A 90 5.75 0.57 -3.70
CA HIS A 90 5.84 1.72 -4.58
C HIS A 90 7.25 1.88 -5.17
N ALA A 91 8.30 1.83 -4.33
CA ALA A 91 9.69 1.95 -4.79
C ALA A 91 10.06 0.87 -5.81
N ARG A 92 9.60 -0.38 -5.62
CA ARG A 92 9.83 -1.46 -6.60
C ARG A 92 9.11 -1.20 -7.91
N VAL A 93 7.86 -0.72 -7.86
CA VAL A 93 7.09 -0.36 -9.07
C VAL A 93 7.74 0.81 -9.80
N MET A 94 8.23 1.84 -9.09
CA MET A 94 8.87 3.02 -9.70
C MET A 94 10.09 2.68 -10.56
N ALA A 95 10.75 1.55 -10.33
CA ALA A 95 11.84 1.05 -11.16
C ALA A 95 11.39 0.71 -12.60
N GLU A 96 10.12 0.37 -12.81
CA GLU A 96 9.53 0.07 -14.12
C GLU A 96 9.09 1.33 -14.88
N PHE A 97 9.04 2.48 -14.21
CA PHE A 97 8.50 3.73 -14.75
C PHE A 97 9.54 4.87 -14.67
N PRO A 98 10.66 4.78 -15.41
CA PRO A 98 11.58 5.91 -15.54
C PRO A 98 10.84 7.14 -16.08
N GLY A 99 11.14 8.32 -15.54
CA GLY A 99 10.50 9.58 -15.95
C GLY A 99 9.16 9.90 -15.29
N HIS A 100 8.55 8.97 -14.54
CA HIS A 100 7.36 9.27 -13.73
C HIS A 100 7.77 9.80 -12.35
N GLU A 101 6.94 10.67 -11.77
CA GLU A 101 7.00 11.03 -10.35
C GLU A 101 6.02 10.16 -9.56
N GLY A 102 6.40 9.83 -8.32
CA GLY A 102 5.64 9.01 -7.40
C GLY A 102 5.00 9.84 -6.29
N ILE A 103 3.74 9.59 -5.97
CA ILE A 103 3.06 10.18 -4.82
C ILE A 103 2.54 9.05 -3.91
N LEU A 104 3.01 9.01 -2.66
CA LEU A 104 2.56 8.02 -1.69
C LEU A 104 1.68 8.68 -0.64
N LEU A 105 0.51 8.12 -0.40
CA LEU A 105 -0.42 8.57 0.63
C LEU A 105 -0.46 7.53 1.76
N ASP A 106 -0.31 7.98 2.98
CA ASP A 106 -0.50 7.16 4.17
C ASP A 106 -0.97 8.00 5.35
N ILE A 107 -1.84 7.46 6.20
CA ILE A 107 -2.35 8.19 7.36
C ILE A 107 -1.30 8.29 8.49
N SER A 108 -0.30 7.41 8.50
CA SER A 108 0.78 7.42 9.48
C SER A 108 1.92 8.32 9.04
N LYS A 109 2.18 9.38 9.82
CA LYS A 109 3.39 10.20 9.66
C LYS A 109 4.70 9.41 9.78
N PHE A 110 4.69 8.30 10.52
CA PHE A 110 5.88 7.45 10.67
C PHE A 110 6.14 6.61 9.41
N ALA A 111 5.07 6.19 8.73
CA ALA A 111 5.13 5.53 7.43
C ALA A 111 5.58 6.54 6.35
N ALA A 112 4.94 7.70 6.28
CA ALA A 112 5.30 8.77 5.34
C ALA A 112 6.77 9.22 5.46
N ARG A 113 7.30 9.31 6.70
CA ARG A 113 8.73 9.58 6.95
C ARG A 113 9.66 8.57 6.29
N ARG A 114 9.29 7.29 6.23
CA ARG A 114 10.08 6.24 5.57
C ARG A 114 9.85 6.27 4.06
N ALA A 115 8.61 6.41 3.62
CA ALA A 115 8.24 6.50 2.21
C ALA A 115 8.95 7.63 1.47
N ALA A 116 9.10 8.81 2.10
CA ALA A 116 9.84 9.95 1.55
C ALA A 116 11.33 9.64 1.24
N ARG A 117 11.85 8.51 1.74
CA ARG A 117 13.22 8.05 1.53
C ARG A 117 13.30 6.72 0.78
N ALA A 118 12.16 6.15 0.42
CA ALA A 118 12.10 4.84 -0.23
C ALA A 118 12.61 4.90 -1.68
N HIS A 119 12.45 6.04 -2.35
CA HIS A 119 12.88 6.26 -3.72
C HIS A 119 13.02 7.77 -4.01
N PRO A 120 14.02 8.23 -4.77
CA PRO A 120 14.30 9.66 -5.00
C PRO A 120 13.17 10.42 -5.69
N ARG A 121 12.29 9.73 -6.42
CA ARG A 121 11.12 10.28 -7.12
C ARG A 121 9.80 10.07 -6.36
N ILE A 122 9.82 9.67 -5.09
CA ILE A 122 8.59 9.52 -4.29
C ILE A 122 8.44 10.71 -3.36
N SER A 123 7.33 11.44 -3.51
CA SER A 123 6.84 12.41 -2.54
C SER A 123 5.82 11.76 -1.61
N ALA A 124 6.02 11.85 -0.30
CA ALA A 124 5.10 11.28 0.68
C ALA A 124 4.15 12.32 1.27
N VAL A 125 2.87 11.99 1.32
CA VAL A 125 1.79 12.85 1.80
C VAL A 125 1.04 12.13 2.91
N VAL A 126 0.89 12.78 4.06
CA VAL A 126 0.03 12.29 5.13
C VAL A 126 -1.39 12.78 4.87
N ALA A 127 -2.28 11.85 4.55
CA ALA A 127 -3.68 12.10 4.20
C ALA A 127 -4.56 10.87 4.53
N ASP A 128 -5.85 11.08 4.71
CA ASP A 128 -6.83 10.00 4.88
C ASP A 128 -7.35 9.56 3.51
N ALA A 129 -7.28 8.26 3.23
CA ALA A 129 -7.76 7.68 1.98
C ALA A 129 -9.29 7.73 1.82
N TRP A 130 -10.03 8.04 2.91
CA TRP A 130 -11.48 8.19 2.90
C TRP A 130 -11.94 9.64 2.74
N ASP A 131 -11.12 10.61 3.12
CA ASP A 131 -11.46 12.04 3.18
C ASP A 131 -10.97 12.82 1.96
N GLY A 132 -11.32 12.34 0.76
CA GLY A 132 -10.89 12.93 -0.51
C GLY A 132 -9.38 12.84 -0.75
N LEU A 133 -8.96 12.22 -1.84
CA LEU A 133 -7.55 12.11 -2.19
C LEU A 133 -7.01 13.49 -2.62
N PRO A 134 -5.94 14.02 -2.00
CA PRO A 134 -5.33 15.30 -2.34
C PRO A 134 -4.51 15.25 -3.63
N ILE A 135 -5.11 14.70 -4.68
CA ILE A 135 -4.55 14.49 -6.02
C ILE A 135 -5.56 15.08 -7.01
N ALA A 136 -5.06 15.77 -8.02
CA ALA A 136 -5.90 16.34 -9.06
C ALA A 136 -6.62 15.23 -9.86
N ASP A 137 -7.76 15.58 -10.45
CA ASP A 137 -8.50 14.70 -11.35
C ASP A 137 -7.58 14.28 -12.51
N GLU A 138 -7.66 13.00 -12.88
CA GLU A 138 -6.94 12.43 -14.03
C GLU A 138 -5.41 12.71 -14.03
N ALA A 139 -4.79 12.80 -12.86
CA ALA A 139 -3.36 13.04 -12.72
C ALA A 139 -2.51 11.76 -12.77
N ALA A 140 -3.08 10.63 -12.34
CA ALA A 140 -2.35 9.37 -12.17
C ALA A 140 -2.46 8.46 -13.40
N SER A 141 -1.34 7.96 -13.89
CA SER A 141 -1.30 6.93 -14.94
C SER A 141 -1.29 5.51 -14.35
N VAL A 142 -0.76 5.36 -13.13
CA VAL A 142 -0.77 4.12 -12.36
C VAL A 142 -1.19 4.41 -10.93
N VAL A 143 -2.17 3.68 -10.41
CA VAL A 143 -2.55 3.73 -9.00
C VAL A 143 -2.34 2.35 -8.37
N LEU A 144 -1.67 2.31 -7.23
CA LEU A 144 -1.41 1.12 -6.43
C LEU A 144 -2.31 1.13 -5.20
N ASN A 145 -2.82 -0.04 -4.86
CA ASN A 145 -3.51 -0.27 -3.60
C ASN A 145 -3.19 -1.66 -3.06
N VAL A 146 -2.20 -1.72 -2.18
CA VAL A 146 -1.64 -2.96 -1.64
C VAL A 146 -2.06 -3.13 -0.19
N PHE A 147 -2.98 -4.06 0.09
CA PHE A 147 -3.53 -4.30 1.44
C PHE A 147 -4.16 -3.08 2.14
N ALA A 148 -4.46 -2.02 1.39
CA ALA A 148 -4.90 -0.74 1.93
C ALA A 148 -6.43 -0.54 1.87
N PRO A 149 -6.96 0.45 2.60
CA PRO A 149 -8.31 0.98 2.40
C PRO A 149 -8.53 1.46 0.96
N ARG A 150 -9.77 1.41 0.47
CA ARG A 150 -10.11 1.70 -0.93
C ARG A 150 -11.41 2.50 -1.01
N ASN A 151 -11.32 3.66 -1.65
CA ASN A 151 -12.46 4.47 -2.09
C ASN A 151 -12.53 4.42 -3.63
N PRO A 152 -13.36 3.56 -4.23
CA PRO A 152 -13.41 3.39 -5.69
C PRO A 152 -13.71 4.67 -6.47
N ALA A 153 -14.58 5.54 -5.94
CA ALA A 153 -14.92 6.81 -6.58
C ALA A 153 -13.69 7.73 -6.70
N GLU A 154 -12.94 7.87 -5.61
CA GLU A 154 -11.73 8.69 -5.59
C GLU A 154 -10.60 8.07 -6.42
N LEU A 155 -10.41 6.75 -6.34
CA LEU A 155 -9.45 6.04 -7.19
C LEU A 155 -9.75 6.28 -8.67
N ARG A 156 -11.04 6.32 -9.05
CA ARG A 156 -11.48 6.59 -10.43
C ARG A 156 -11.29 8.06 -10.81
N ARG A 157 -11.53 8.99 -9.88
CA ARG A 157 -11.36 10.43 -10.10
C ARG A 157 -9.92 10.80 -10.43
N ILE A 158 -8.96 10.25 -9.68
CA ILE A 158 -7.54 10.60 -9.85
C ILE A 158 -6.88 9.90 -11.04
N LEU A 159 -7.46 8.80 -11.51
CA LEU A 159 -6.88 7.97 -12.56
C LEU A 159 -7.23 8.54 -13.94
N ARG A 160 -6.23 8.66 -14.81
CA ARG A 160 -6.40 9.02 -16.22
C ARG A 160 -7.31 8.04 -16.94
N PRO A 161 -8.00 8.44 -18.02
CA PRO A 161 -8.83 7.53 -18.83
C PRO A 161 -8.08 6.28 -19.32
N GLU A 162 -6.81 6.42 -19.69
CA GLU A 162 -5.92 5.34 -20.12
C GLU A 162 -5.10 4.74 -18.97
N GLY A 163 -5.30 5.19 -17.74
CA GLY A 163 -4.56 4.74 -16.57
C GLY A 163 -4.92 3.32 -16.14
N VAL A 164 -4.14 2.78 -15.19
CA VAL A 164 -4.41 1.47 -14.58
C VAL A 164 -4.41 1.56 -13.07
N LEU A 165 -5.39 0.90 -12.44
CA LEU A 165 -5.40 0.63 -11.02
C LEU A 165 -4.95 -0.81 -10.75
N LEU A 166 -3.99 -0.98 -9.86
CA LEU A 166 -3.46 -2.27 -9.43
C LEU A 166 -3.83 -2.52 -7.97
N VAL A 167 -4.56 -3.61 -7.74
CA VAL A 167 -5.05 -3.98 -6.40
C VAL A 167 -4.47 -5.31 -5.98
N VAL A 168 -3.90 -5.36 -4.77
CA VAL A 168 -3.44 -6.60 -4.13
C VAL A 168 -4.34 -6.93 -2.94
N THR A 169 -4.94 -8.12 -2.96
CA THR A 169 -5.75 -8.66 -1.85
C THR A 169 -5.21 -9.99 -1.34
N PRO A 170 -5.32 -10.27 -0.03
CA PRO A 170 -4.99 -11.58 0.50
C PRO A 170 -6.09 -12.56 0.12
N ARG A 171 -5.71 -13.79 -0.20
CA ARG A 171 -6.65 -14.90 -0.42
C ARG A 171 -6.99 -15.60 0.91
N PRO A 172 -8.03 -16.47 0.95
CA PRO A 172 -8.41 -17.18 2.17
C PRO A 172 -7.28 -18.02 2.81
N ASP A 173 -6.37 -18.56 1.98
CA ASP A 173 -5.21 -19.34 2.42
C ASP A 173 -3.96 -18.49 2.73
N HIS A 174 -4.08 -17.16 2.75
CA HIS A 174 -2.98 -16.25 3.10
C HIS A 174 -2.64 -16.36 4.59
N LEU A 175 -1.38 -16.69 4.91
CA LEU A 175 -0.85 -16.85 6.26
C LEU A 175 -1.61 -17.88 7.10
N ARG A 176 -2.24 -18.87 6.46
CA ARG A 176 -3.14 -19.82 7.09
C ARG A 176 -2.51 -20.51 8.30
N GLU A 177 -1.24 -20.90 8.18
CA GLU A 177 -0.48 -21.59 9.22
C GLU A 177 -0.40 -20.75 10.51
N LEU A 178 -0.08 -19.46 10.37
CA LEU A 178 -0.07 -18.51 11.49
C LEU A 178 -1.47 -18.18 11.98
N VAL A 179 -2.45 -18.06 11.08
CA VAL A 179 -3.84 -17.76 11.46
C VAL A 179 -4.43 -18.86 12.34
N GLU A 180 -4.21 -20.12 11.99
CA GLU A 180 -4.65 -21.26 12.78
C GLU A 180 -3.85 -21.39 14.07
N ALA A 181 -2.51 -21.37 13.99
CA ALA A 181 -1.65 -21.58 15.16
C ALA A 181 -1.70 -20.44 16.18
N LEU A 182 -1.91 -19.19 15.71
CA LEU A 182 -1.96 -17.96 16.52
C LEU A 182 -3.39 -17.39 16.68
N GLY A 183 -4.42 -18.08 16.18
CA GLY A 183 -5.82 -17.73 16.44
C GLY A 183 -6.14 -16.32 15.97
N LEU A 184 -5.61 -15.98 14.80
CA LEU A 184 -5.72 -14.66 14.20
C LEU A 184 -7.05 -14.52 13.44
N LEU A 185 -7.40 -13.29 13.10
CA LEU A 185 -8.52 -12.99 12.22
C LEU A 185 -8.31 -13.64 10.84
N ARG A 186 -9.29 -14.42 10.41
CA ARG A 186 -9.33 -15.05 9.09
C ARG A 186 -9.69 -14.04 8.01
N VAL A 187 -9.16 -14.25 6.81
CA VAL A 187 -9.63 -13.53 5.62
C VAL A 187 -10.99 -14.08 5.24
N ASP A 188 -11.98 -13.19 5.12
CA ASP A 188 -13.33 -13.56 4.66
C ASP A 188 -13.29 -14.05 3.20
N GLU A 189 -13.87 -15.22 2.95
CA GLU A 189 -13.89 -15.89 1.64
C GLU A 189 -14.66 -15.11 0.58
N GLN A 190 -15.68 -14.34 0.97
CA GLN A 190 -16.49 -13.51 0.07
C GLN A 190 -15.89 -12.12 -0.18
N LYS A 191 -14.73 -11.81 0.43
CA LYS A 191 -14.10 -10.50 0.33
C LYS A 191 -13.77 -10.09 -1.11
N ASP A 192 -13.36 -11.05 -1.93
CA ASP A 192 -13.02 -10.82 -3.34
C ASP A 192 -14.27 -10.46 -4.18
N GLU A 193 -15.41 -11.12 -3.94
CA GLU A 193 -16.67 -10.85 -4.64
C GLU A 193 -17.22 -9.47 -4.28
N ARG A 194 -17.30 -9.17 -2.97
CA ARG A 194 -17.74 -7.84 -2.51
C ARG A 194 -16.81 -6.73 -2.98
N LEU A 195 -15.52 -7.01 -3.12
CA LEU A 195 -14.59 -6.05 -3.70
C LEU A 195 -14.88 -5.83 -5.18
N ALA A 196 -15.09 -6.89 -5.96
CA ALA A 196 -15.45 -6.77 -7.37
C ALA A 196 -16.74 -5.95 -7.55
N ASP A 197 -17.76 -6.19 -6.71
CA ASP A 197 -19.03 -5.46 -6.76
C ASP A 197 -18.87 -3.97 -6.46
N ARG A 198 -18.02 -3.62 -5.48
CA ARG A 198 -17.73 -2.20 -5.17
C ARG A 198 -16.99 -1.49 -6.29
N PHE A 199 -16.24 -2.22 -7.11
CA PHE A 199 -15.44 -1.68 -8.20
C PHE A 199 -16.20 -1.63 -9.53
N SER A 200 -17.24 -2.45 -9.69
CA SER A 200 -17.95 -2.62 -10.97
C SER A 200 -18.60 -1.35 -11.50
N ALA A 201 -19.00 -0.42 -10.62
CA ALA A 201 -19.57 0.88 -11.01
C ALA A 201 -18.53 1.87 -11.56
N TYR A 202 -17.23 1.61 -11.35
CA TYR A 202 -16.16 2.56 -11.67
C TYR A 202 -15.08 1.99 -12.58
N PHE A 203 -14.94 0.66 -12.64
CA PHE A 203 -13.82 0.00 -13.29
C PHE A 203 -14.21 -1.29 -14.02
N THR A 204 -13.47 -1.56 -15.09
CA THR A 204 -13.44 -2.88 -15.74
C THR A 204 -12.16 -3.60 -15.38
N LYS A 205 -12.26 -4.85 -14.96
CA LYS A 205 -11.11 -5.73 -14.70
C LYS A 205 -10.47 -6.17 -16.02
N VAL A 206 -9.17 -5.93 -16.19
CA VAL A 206 -8.44 -6.28 -17.42
C VAL A 206 -7.39 -7.37 -17.23
N ALA A 207 -6.93 -7.58 -16.00
CA ALA A 207 -6.07 -8.72 -15.68
C ALA A 207 -6.32 -9.19 -14.25
N ARG A 208 -6.13 -10.48 -14.01
CA ARG A 208 -6.16 -11.06 -12.66
C ARG A 208 -5.14 -12.19 -12.58
N GLU A 209 -4.28 -12.10 -11.59
CA GLU A 209 -3.26 -13.10 -11.30
C GLU A 209 -3.41 -13.58 -9.86
N ARG A 210 -3.29 -14.89 -9.65
CA ARG A 210 -3.18 -15.47 -8.31
C ARG A 210 -1.72 -15.82 -8.09
N SER A 211 -1.12 -15.25 -7.07
CA SER A 211 0.25 -15.58 -6.67
C SER A 211 0.21 -16.34 -5.35
N ARG A 212 0.93 -17.46 -5.30
CA ARG A 212 1.06 -18.29 -4.11
C ARG A 212 2.51 -18.72 -3.99
N SER A 213 3.12 -18.41 -2.85
CA SER A 213 4.47 -18.82 -2.50
C SER A 213 4.52 -19.21 -1.02
N THR A 214 5.66 -19.77 -0.59
CA THR A 214 5.95 -19.98 0.83
C THR A 214 7.13 -19.12 1.26
N MET A 215 7.20 -18.82 2.54
CA MET A 215 8.33 -18.15 3.18
C MET A 215 8.68 -18.87 4.49
N ALA A 216 9.97 -19.02 4.74
CA ALA A 216 10.50 -19.50 6.00
C ALA A 216 10.65 -18.32 6.97
N LEU A 217 9.94 -18.35 8.10
CA LEU A 217 9.98 -17.32 9.12
C LEU A 217 10.67 -17.83 10.38
N ASP A 218 11.66 -17.09 10.88
CA ASP A 218 12.13 -17.29 12.25
C ASP A 218 11.09 -16.75 13.26
N HIS A 219 11.25 -17.11 14.54
CA HIS A 219 10.33 -16.66 15.58
C HIS A 219 10.35 -15.13 15.77
N LYS A 220 11.39 -14.43 15.30
CA LYS A 220 11.49 -12.96 15.35
C LYS A 220 10.71 -12.28 14.23
N ALA A 221 10.54 -12.92 13.08
CA ALA A 221 9.82 -12.42 11.92
C ALA A 221 8.30 -12.56 12.09
N VAL A 222 7.84 -13.62 12.77
CA VAL A 222 6.41 -13.89 13.02
C VAL A 222 5.69 -12.69 13.67
N PRO A 223 6.13 -12.13 14.82
CA PRO A 223 5.42 -11.01 15.45
C PRO A 223 5.45 -9.74 14.58
N ARG A 224 6.51 -9.54 13.78
CA ARG A 224 6.60 -8.40 12.84
C ARG A 224 5.54 -8.51 11.75
N LEU A 225 5.36 -9.70 11.18
CA LEU A 225 4.33 -9.98 10.19
C LEU A 225 2.92 -9.85 10.76
N VAL A 226 2.66 -10.45 11.93
CA VAL A 226 1.34 -10.36 12.59
C VAL A 226 0.97 -8.90 12.85
N GLY A 227 1.93 -8.08 13.28
CA GLY A 227 1.76 -6.64 13.50
C GLY A 227 1.52 -5.80 12.24
N MET A 228 1.66 -6.38 11.04
CA MET A 228 1.32 -5.69 9.78
C MET A 228 -0.15 -5.84 9.39
N GLY A 229 -0.85 -6.82 9.96
CA GLY A 229 -2.25 -7.13 9.65
C GLY A 229 -3.24 -6.54 10.65
N PRO A 230 -4.55 -6.79 10.46
CA PRO A 230 -5.60 -6.31 11.37
C PRO A 230 -5.47 -6.84 12.80
N ASN A 231 -4.66 -7.87 13.01
CA ASN A 231 -4.39 -8.49 14.31
C ASN A 231 -3.47 -7.66 15.22
N ALA A 232 -2.82 -6.63 14.68
CA ALA A 232 -1.88 -5.78 15.42
C ALA A 232 -2.49 -5.14 16.69
N TRP A 233 -3.80 -4.91 16.69
CA TRP A 233 -4.51 -4.25 17.79
C TRP A 233 -5.13 -5.23 18.79
N HIS A 234 -5.16 -6.52 18.46
CA HIS A 234 -5.91 -7.53 19.21
C HIS A 234 -5.04 -8.45 20.05
N GLN A 235 -3.71 -8.40 19.93
CA GLN A 235 -2.83 -9.39 20.57
C GLN A 235 -1.54 -8.78 21.13
N HIS A 236 -1.61 -8.31 22.37
CA HIS A 236 -0.45 -8.12 23.23
C HIS A 236 -0.65 -8.92 24.52
N GLY A 237 0.22 -9.91 24.75
CA GLY A 237 0.25 -10.70 25.99
C GLY A 237 1.14 -11.94 25.91
N GLU A 238 1.55 -12.47 27.07
CA GLU A 238 2.41 -13.65 27.27
C GLU A 238 1.96 -14.86 26.43
N ARG A 239 0.65 -15.00 26.20
CA ARG A 239 0.04 -16.08 25.43
C ARG A 239 0.39 -16.09 23.94
N LEU A 240 0.78 -14.95 23.34
CA LEU A 240 1.22 -14.91 21.94
C LEU A 240 2.66 -15.41 21.82
N GLU A 241 3.53 -14.99 22.74
CA GLU A 241 4.94 -15.39 22.75
C GLU A 241 5.08 -16.90 22.98
N GLU A 242 4.34 -17.47 23.92
CA GLU A 242 4.28 -18.92 24.15
C GLU A 242 3.84 -19.70 22.91
N ARG A 243 2.87 -19.18 22.16
CA ARG A 243 2.36 -19.82 20.94
C ARG A 243 3.30 -19.69 19.76
N ILE A 244 4.08 -18.60 19.71
CA ILE A 244 5.16 -18.47 18.72
C ILE A 244 6.29 -19.45 19.05
N ALA A 245 6.67 -19.56 20.33
CA ALA A 245 7.71 -20.47 20.79
C ALA A 245 7.39 -21.95 20.53
N SER A 246 6.11 -22.31 20.38
CA SER A 246 5.69 -23.67 20.02
C SER A 246 5.61 -23.94 18.52
N LEU A 247 5.86 -22.94 17.66
CA LEU A 247 5.95 -23.12 16.22
C LEU A 247 7.27 -23.78 15.81
N PRO A 248 7.32 -24.48 14.66
CA PRO A 248 8.58 -24.87 14.04
C PRO A 248 9.50 -23.67 13.79
N GLU A 249 10.83 -23.88 13.82
CA GLU A 249 11.81 -22.85 13.48
C GLU A 249 12.78 -23.38 12.40
N PRO A 250 12.72 -22.85 11.15
CA PRO A 250 11.78 -21.84 10.68
C PRO A 250 10.35 -22.37 10.55
N CYS A 251 9.37 -21.47 10.67
CA CYS A 251 7.97 -21.72 10.36
C CYS A 251 7.74 -21.48 8.86
N GLU A 252 7.33 -22.52 8.14
CA GLU A 252 6.90 -22.38 6.74
C GLU A 252 5.49 -21.76 6.70
N VAL A 253 5.37 -20.61 6.04
CA VAL A 253 4.12 -19.84 5.98
C VAL A 253 3.73 -19.55 4.53
N THR A 254 2.47 -19.77 4.19
CA THR A 254 1.93 -19.51 2.86
C THR A 254 1.65 -18.02 2.66
N VAL A 255 2.21 -17.43 1.60
CA VAL A 255 1.81 -16.12 1.06
C VAL A 255 0.90 -16.37 -0.13
N SER A 256 -0.40 -16.14 0.04
CA SER A 256 -1.41 -16.32 -1.02
C SER A 256 -2.16 -15.01 -1.31
N ILE A 257 -2.06 -14.48 -2.52
CA ILE A 257 -2.66 -13.20 -2.90
C ILE A 257 -3.35 -13.25 -4.27
N THR A 258 -4.25 -12.29 -4.50
CA THR A 258 -4.74 -11.94 -5.84
C THR A 258 -4.18 -10.56 -6.21
N LEU A 259 -3.55 -10.45 -7.37
CA LEU A 259 -3.27 -9.18 -8.04
C LEU A 259 -4.33 -8.95 -9.11
N THR A 260 -4.91 -7.76 -9.15
CA THR A 260 -5.92 -7.41 -10.16
C THR A 260 -5.61 -6.06 -10.77
N ALA A 261 -5.61 -5.99 -12.10
CA ALA A 261 -5.52 -4.74 -12.85
C ALA A 261 -6.90 -4.32 -13.34
N TYR A 262 -7.20 -3.04 -13.19
CA TYR A 262 -8.46 -2.41 -13.54
C TYR A 262 -8.22 -1.20 -14.44
N ARG A 263 -9.10 -1.03 -15.43
CA ARG A 263 -9.23 0.21 -16.22
C ARG A 263 -10.43 1.00 -15.73
N PRO A 264 -10.35 2.34 -15.72
CA PRO A 264 -11.50 3.16 -15.40
C PRO A 264 -12.61 2.96 -16.45
N LEU A 265 -13.87 2.96 -16.03
CA LEU A 265 -15.00 3.10 -16.94
C LEU A 265 -15.03 4.53 -17.47
N VAL A 266 -15.15 4.67 -18.78
CA VAL A 266 -15.28 5.97 -19.48
C VAL A 266 -16.74 6.39 -19.50
#